data_AF-A0A1F9R1U3-F1
#
_entry.id   AF-A0A1F9R1U3-F1
#
_cell.length_a   1.000
_cell.length_b   1.000
_cell.length_c   1.000
_cell.angle_alpha   90.00
_cell.angle_beta   90.00
_cell.angle_gamma   90.00
#
_symmetry.space_group_name_H-M   'P 1'
#
loop_
_entity.id
_entity.type
_entity.pdbx_description
1 polymer ?
#
loop_
_entity_poly.entity_id
_entity_poly.type
_entity_poly.pdbx_seq_one_letter_code
_entity_poly.pdbx_strand_id
1 'polypeptide(L)'
;MRYSETGSPGRERAAAFLAGAALSLVLLECGLRAAGWLVRRGARPPGTDGAWTVLCLGDSNTYTGGGYSYPDQLFRRLAAAGAPVRVVNRGVPGLNSTQLADMIDGELDRWRPDAVIVLIGADNFWNNLPIRAEPLAHRADRALLALRSWKLVKLLWVGIAEGSLRGRYRAGLAPRGREEALETVRRALDRILEHPDDWYRVQLDEAPVAPRVEAAVRFLGERLAAAPDDAEARDARGRWLLAQGDARGAAETFRGGAAAGACDARFFAGLAQALDRLEGEKAAAASLAAGDGACRSERRLAEAEWRLWRGDAAAAARIARAGLREKRVEPDAWWRLLGWALYEMKDYDAAIAAFGELSKFTPERGNLDSDGLTHAWIRKWENRRARSPKAPPPRGALGELDYAWLMAGRYDRCAESSAAALRETPLNVSRFQLYALCLRKAGRFDEVERLAAEVPALKENLMYRYYAAQRLRRERLGRPLEQLQEEQFARDMERVAASARRRSAALILSSYPEEEYGPVRRAAEEGGLPYADMLPLFRARFKHRDEFLAPDRCHPNAKGFAVMAEEYERLLRALPGFPGGKT
;
A
#
# COMPACT_ATOMS: atom_id res chain seq x y z
N MET A 1 42.31 -58.08 -41.20
CA MET A 1 41.37 -58.25 -40.06
C MET A 1 41.09 -56.87 -39.48
N ARG A 2 39.89 -56.31 -39.69
CA ARG A 2 39.44 -55.09 -39.01
C ARG A 2 38.60 -55.53 -37.82
N TYR A 3 39.12 -55.34 -36.61
CA TYR A 3 38.33 -55.45 -35.39
C TYR A 3 37.31 -54.32 -35.41
N SER A 4 36.04 -54.65 -35.61
CA SER A 4 34.94 -53.71 -35.41
C SER A 4 34.94 -53.29 -33.94
N GLU A 5 35.20 -52.00 -33.69
CA GLU A 5 35.01 -51.36 -32.40
C GLU A 5 33.58 -51.59 -31.94
N THR A 6 33.39 -52.62 -31.11
CA THR A 6 32.13 -52.88 -30.43
C THR A 6 31.94 -51.76 -29.42
N GLY A 7 30.84 -51.01 -29.59
CA GLY A 7 30.53 -49.85 -28.76
C GLY A 7 30.65 -50.18 -27.27
N SER A 8 31.35 -49.33 -26.53
CA SER A 8 31.64 -49.59 -25.11
C SER A 8 30.32 -49.85 -24.35
N PRO A 9 30.13 -51.00 -23.67
CA PRO A 9 28.89 -51.35 -22.98
C PRO A 9 28.46 -50.34 -21.89
N GLY A 10 29.36 -49.44 -21.49
CA GLY A 10 29.02 -48.30 -20.63
C GLY A 10 28.08 -47.27 -21.27
N ARG A 11 28.15 -47.06 -22.60
CA ARG A 11 27.30 -46.05 -23.29
C ARG A 11 25.85 -46.49 -23.36
N GLU A 12 25.58 -47.75 -23.65
CA GLU A 12 24.22 -48.30 -23.71
C GLU A 12 23.55 -48.30 -22.34
N ARG A 13 24.30 -48.68 -21.30
CA ARG A 13 23.81 -48.64 -19.91
C ARG A 13 23.52 -47.21 -19.45
N ALA A 14 24.39 -46.26 -19.76
CA ALA A 14 24.17 -44.85 -19.44
C ALA A 14 22.95 -44.28 -20.18
N ALA A 15 22.78 -44.60 -21.46
CA ALA A 15 21.63 -44.17 -22.25
C ALA A 15 20.31 -44.73 -21.70
N ALA A 16 20.27 -46.03 -21.38
CA ALA A 16 19.10 -46.66 -20.77
C ALA A 16 18.74 -46.05 -19.42
N PHE A 17 19.73 -45.75 -18.58
CA PHE A 17 19.53 -45.07 -17.30
C PHE A 17 18.95 -43.67 -17.47
N LEU A 18 19.53 -42.85 -18.36
CA LEU A 18 19.05 -41.49 -18.63
C LEU A 18 17.62 -41.50 -19.20
N ALA A 19 17.31 -42.44 -20.10
CA ALA A 19 15.97 -42.61 -20.65
C ALA A 19 14.95 -42.99 -19.56
N GLY A 20 15.30 -43.93 -18.67
CA GLY A 20 14.46 -44.31 -17.53
C GLY A 20 14.22 -43.16 -16.56
N ALA A 21 15.25 -42.35 -16.28
CA ALA A 21 15.13 -41.16 -15.42
C ALA A 21 14.23 -40.09 -16.07
N ALA A 22 14.40 -39.82 -17.36
CA ALA A 22 13.56 -38.88 -18.10
C ALA A 22 12.09 -39.32 -18.13
N LEU A 23 11.82 -40.60 -18.41
CA LEU A 23 10.47 -41.17 -18.38
C LEU A 23 9.83 -41.03 -16.99
N SER A 24 10.59 -41.28 -15.93
CA SER A 24 10.11 -41.15 -14.54
C SER A 24 9.72 -39.70 -14.22
N LEU A 25 10.50 -38.71 -14.66
CA LEU A 25 10.17 -37.30 -14.49
C LEU A 25 8.90 -36.89 -15.26
N VAL A 26 8.71 -37.42 -16.47
CA VAL A 26 7.49 -37.19 -17.26
C VAL A 26 6.27 -37.80 -16.57
N LEU A 27 6.36 -39.05 -16.10
CA LEU A 27 5.27 -39.72 -15.39
C LEU A 27 4.93 -38.99 -14.07
N LEU A 28 5.94 -38.54 -13.32
CA LEU A 28 5.74 -37.74 -12.11
C LEU A 28 5.05 -36.41 -12.40
N GLU A 29 5.47 -35.69 -13.45
CA GLU A 29 4.85 -34.43 -13.86
C GLU A 29 3.38 -34.63 -14.25
N CYS A 30 3.09 -35.65 -15.06
CA CYS A 30 1.72 -36.02 -15.44
C CYS A 30 0.88 -36.38 -14.21
N GLY A 31 1.42 -37.17 -13.28
CA GLY A 31 0.76 -37.54 -12.03
C GLY A 31 0.44 -36.33 -11.15
N LEU A 32 1.40 -35.42 -10.94
CA LEU A 32 1.19 -34.19 -10.16
C LEU A 32 0.18 -33.25 -10.82
N ARG A 33 0.16 -33.17 -12.16
CA ARG A 33 -0.85 -32.40 -12.90
C ARG A 33 -2.24 -33.01 -12.75
N ALA A 34 -2.36 -34.33 -12.88
CA ALA A 34 -3.62 -35.04 -12.69
C ALA A 34 -4.13 -34.89 -11.24
N ALA A 35 -3.25 -35.05 -10.24
CA ALA A 35 -3.58 -34.83 -8.84
C ALA A 35 -4.01 -33.38 -8.57
N GLY A 36 -3.27 -32.40 -9.09
CA GLY A 36 -3.65 -30.98 -8.98
C GLY A 36 -4.99 -30.67 -9.64
N TRP A 37 -5.31 -31.33 -10.75
CA TRP A 37 -6.62 -31.24 -11.39
C TRP A 37 -7.73 -31.87 -10.54
N LEU A 38 -7.51 -33.07 -9.98
CA LEU A 38 -8.46 -33.74 -9.09
C LEU A 38 -8.74 -32.93 -7.82
N VAL A 39 -7.71 -32.38 -7.18
CA VAL A 39 -7.85 -31.51 -5.99
C VAL A 39 -8.63 -30.23 -6.35
N ARG A 40 -8.34 -29.62 -7.50
CA ARG A 40 -9.10 -28.45 -8.01
C ARG A 40 -10.55 -28.79 -8.37
N ARG A 41 -10.85 -30.06 -8.64
CA ARG A 41 -12.20 -30.57 -8.93
C ARG A 41 -13.00 -30.83 -7.66
N GLY A 42 -12.34 -31.25 -6.57
CA GLY A 42 -12.96 -31.53 -5.27
C GLY A 42 -13.07 -30.33 -4.33
N ALA A 43 -12.20 -29.33 -4.45
CA ALA A 43 -12.37 -28.06 -3.74
C ALA A 43 -13.58 -27.32 -4.33
N ARG A 44 -14.71 -27.28 -3.61
CA ARG A 44 -15.77 -26.32 -3.90
C ARG A 44 -15.13 -24.93 -3.86
N PRO A 45 -15.15 -24.17 -4.97
CA PRO A 45 -14.65 -22.80 -4.92
C PRO A 45 -15.46 -22.03 -3.86
N PRO A 46 -14.84 -21.13 -3.08
CA PRO A 46 -15.60 -20.20 -2.27
C PRO A 46 -16.48 -19.38 -3.22
N GLY A 47 -17.80 -19.64 -3.21
CA GLY A 47 -18.75 -19.17 -4.22
C GLY A 47 -19.88 -20.14 -4.59
N THR A 48 -19.94 -21.36 -4.02
CA THR A 48 -21.04 -22.31 -4.32
C THR A 48 -22.38 -21.99 -3.67
N ASP A 49 -22.48 -20.89 -2.94
CA ASP A 49 -23.71 -20.50 -2.24
C ASP A 49 -24.70 -19.78 -3.18
N GLY A 50 -24.39 -19.73 -4.48
CA GLY A 50 -25.15 -19.02 -5.50
C GLY A 50 -24.88 -17.51 -5.54
N ALA A 51 -23.95 -17.01 -4.72
CA ALA A 51 -23.63 -15.59 -4.66
C ALA A 51 -22.68 -15.16 -5.79
N TRP A 52 -23.07 -14.12 -6.51
CA TRP A 52 -22.32 -13.54 -7.63
C TRP A 52 -21.07 -12.82 -7.11
N THR A 53 -19.88 -13.21 -7.58
CA THR A 53 -18.60 -12.72 -7.08
C THR A 53 -18.02 -11.61 -7.97
N VAL A 54 -17.80 -10.44 -7.37
CA VAL A 54 -17.08 -9.31 -7.94
C VAL A 54 -15.67 -9.25 -7.37
N LEU A 55 -14.66 -9.30 -8.23
CA LEU A 55 -13.25 -9.15 -7.85
C LEU A 55 -12.77 -7.76 -8.22
N CYS A 56 -12.40 -6.94 -7.23
CA CYS A 56 -11.84 -5.61 -7.44
C CYS A 56 -10.31 -5.68 -7.37
N LEU A 57 -9.64 -5.38 -8.49
CA LEU A 57 -8.19 -5.37 -8.64
C LEU A 57 -7.72 -3.95 -8.95
N GLY A 58 -6.58 -3.56 -8.40
CA GLY A 58 -6.04 -2.24 -8.65
C GLY A 58 -4.94 -1.85 -7.69
N ASP A 59 -4.61 -0.57 -7.72
CA ASP A 59 -3.58 0.00 -6.85
C ASP A 59 -4.13 0.43 -5.47
N SER A 60 -3.50 1.44 -4.87
CA SER A 60 -3.93 2.04 -3.61
C SER A 60 -5.35 2.60 -3.68
N ASN A 61 -5.85 3.05 -4.84
CA ASN A 61 -7.24 3.52 -4.97
C ASN A 61 -8.27 2.39 -4.86
N THR A 62 -7.86 1.15 -5.10
CA THR A 62 -8.71 -0.02 -4.82
C THR A 62 -8.51 -0.52 -3.39
N TYR A 63 -7.28 -0.49 -2.88
CA TYR A 63 -6.95 -0.98 -1.54
C TYR A 63 -7.44 -0.09 -0.39
N THR A 64 -7.25 1.23 -0.52
CA THR A 64 -7.39 2.19 0.59
C THR A 64 -8.83 2.56 0.87
N GLY A 65 -9.06 3.14 2.05
CA GLY A 65 -10.37 3.59 2.53
C GLY A 65 -11.00 2.68 3.58
N GLY A 66 -10.46 1.47 3.80
CA GLY A 66 -11.06 0.48 4.71
C GLY A 66 -12.55 0.31 4.40
N GLY A 67 -13.39 0.36 5.43
CA GLY A 67 -14.85 0.32 5.31
C GLY A 67 -15.50 1.45 4.48
N TYR A 68 -14.73 2.39 3.94
CA TYR A 68 -15.16 3.43 3.00
C TYR A 68 -14.61 3.26 1.58
N SER A 69 -13.79 2.24 1.33
CA SER A 69 -13.29 1.92 -0.01
C SER A 69 -14.45 1.67 -0.99
N TYR A 70 -14.26 1.93 -2.28
CA TYR A 70 -15.33 1.65 -3.25
C TYR A 70 -15.77 0.17 -3.24
N PRO A 71 -14.91 -0.85 -3.03
CA PRO A 71 -15.37 -2.24 -2.93
C PRO A 71 -16.32 -2.47 -1.76
N ASP A 72 -16.03 -1.89 -0.58
CA ASP A 72 -16.89 -2.05 0.61
C ASP A 72 -18.20 -1.27 0.47
N GLN A 73 -18.16 -0.10 -0.17
CA GLN A 73 -19.37 0.64 -0.52
C GLN A 73 -20.21 -0.10 -1.56
N LEU A 74 -19.58 -0.66 -2.59
CA LEU A 74 -20.24 -1.48 -3.62
C LEU A 74 -20.92 -2.70 -2.99
N PHE A 75 -20.23 -3.42 -2.10
CA PHE A 75 -20.82 -4.54 -1.36
C PHE A 75 -22.08 -4.12 -0.62
N ARG A 76 -22.01 -3.05 0.18
CA ARG A 76 -23.17 -2.56 0.96
C ARG A 76 -24.34 -2.17 0.07
N ARG A 77 -24.09 -1.49 -1.05
CA ARG A 77 -25.14 -1.08 -2.00
C ARG A 77 -25.84 -2.27 -2.63
N LEU A 78 -25.06 -3.25 -3.10
CA LEU A 78 -25.60 -4.45 -3.71
C LEU A 78 -26.34 -5.34 -2.69
N ALA A 79 -25.81 -5.47 -1.47
CA ALA A 79 -26.46 -6.19 -0.38
C ALA A 79 -27.77 -5.52 0.04
N ALA A 80 -27.81 -4.18 0.13
CA ALA A 80 -29.02 -3.42 0.42
C ALA A 80 -30.10 -3.59 -0.66
N ALA A 81 -29.69 -3.84 -1.90
CA ALA A 81 -30.60 -4.18 -3.00
C ALA A 81 -31.02 -5.66 -3.01
N GLY A 82 -30.65 -6.46 -2.00
CA GLY A 82 -31.01 -7.87 -1.88
C GLY A 82 -30.28 -8.79 -2.87
N ALA A 83 -29.23 -8.31 -3.55
CA ALA A 83 -28.47 -9.13 -4.47
C ALA A 83 -27.55 -10.07 -3.66
N PRO A 84 -27.59 -11.40 -3.89
CA PRO A 84 -26.66 -12.32 -3.27
C PRO A 84 -25.29 -12.13 -3.94
N VAL A 85 -24.52 -11.15 -3.47
CA VAL A 85 -23.23 -10.80 -4.06
C VAL A 85 -22.12 -10.89 -3.03
N ARG A 86 -20.93 -11.19 -3.51
CA ARG A 86 -19.68 -11.08 -2.76
C ARG A 86 -18.77 -10.11 -3.50
N VAL A 87 -18.24 -9.11 -2.82
CA VAL A 87 -17.22 -8.22 -3.37
C VAL A 87 -15.89 -8.53 -2.68
N VAL A 88 -14.84 -8.78 -3.46
CA VAL A 88 -13.52 -9.12 -2.97
C VAL A 88 -12.55 -8.01 -3.34
N ASN A 89 -12.07 -7.28 -2.34
CA ASN A 89 -11.02 -6.28 -2.53
C ASN A 89 -9.64 -6.94 -2.59
N ARG A 90 -8.97 -6.85 -3.74
CA ARG A 90 -7.60 -7.31 -3.98
C ARG A 90 -6.72 -6.17 -4.50
N GLY A 91 -7.02 -4.93 -4.11
CA GLY A 91 -6.13 -3.80 -4.34
C GLY A 91 -4.78 -3.97 -3.63
N VAL A 92 -3.72 -3.43 -4.21
CA VAL A 92 -2.37 -3.46 -3.63
C VAL A 92 -1.73 -2.08 -3.81
N PRO A 93 -1.37 -1.35 -2.74
CA PRO A 93 -0.72 -0.05 -2.88
C PRO A 93 0.56 -0.13 -3.70
N GLY A 94 0.77 0.81 -4.62
CA GLY A 94 1.93 0.80 -5.50
C GLY A 94 1.78 -0.11 -6.72
N LEU A 95 0.70 -0.89 -6.89
CA LEU A 95 0.60 -1.87 -7.97
C LEU A 95 0.57 -1.21 -9.35
N ASN A 96 1.46 -1.62 -10.24
CA ASN A 96 1.44 -1.19 -11.64
C ASN A 96 0.76 -2.22 -12.58
N SER A 97 0.54 -1.82 -13.83
CA SER A 97 -0.09 -2.69 -14.85
C SER A 97 0.64 -4.01 -15.09
N THR A 98 1.97 -4.02 -15.07
CA THR A 98 2.78 -5.23 -15.34
C THR A 98 2.61 -6.23 -14.21
N GLN A 99 2.69 -5.76 -12.96
CA GLN A 99 2.46 -6.58 -11.79
C GLN A 99 1.03 -7.14 -11.75
N LEU A 100 0.03 -6.32 -12.06
CA LEU A 100 -1.35 -6.77 -12.20
C LEU A 100 -1.48 -7.88 -13.26
N ALA A 101 -0.92 -7.66 -14.45
CA ALA A 101 -0.96 -8.63 -15.55
C ALA A 101 -0.25 -9.95 -15.22
N ASP A 102 0.73 -9.94 -14.32
CA ASP A 102 1.43 -11.14 -13.85
C ASP A 102 0.65 -11.91 -12.77
N MET A 103 -0.12 -11.22 -11.92
CA MET A 103 -0.88 -11.86 -10.83
C MET A 103 -2.31 -12.26 -11.22
N ILE A 104 -2.89 -11.64 -12.25
CA ILE A 104 -4.33 -11.78 -12.55
C ILE A 104 -4.77 -13.23 -12.78
N ASP A 105 -3.99 -14.05 -13.47
CA ASP A 105 -4.33 -15.46 -13.70
C ASP A 105 -4.50 -16.23 -12.38
N GLY A 106 -3.66 -15.92 -11.38
CA GLY A 106 -3.72 -16.54 -10.05
C GLY A 106 -4.94 -16.08 -9.24
N GLU A 107 -5.27 -14.79 -9.30
CA GLU A 107 -6.46 -14.24 -8.62
C GLU A 107 -7.76 -14.76 -9.27
N LEU A 108 -7.84 -14.84 -10.59
CA LEU A 108 -9.01 -15.39 -11.28
C LEU A 108 -9.19 -16.89 -11.01
N ASP A 109 -8.09 -17.67 -10.99
CA ASP A 109 -8.13 -19.10 -10.62
C ASP A 109 -8.62 -19.30 -9.17
N ARG A 110 -8.20 -18.41 -8.27
CA ARG A 110 -8.49 -18.48 -6.83
C ARG A 110 -9.94 -18.11 -6.51
N TRP A 111 -10.41 -17.00 -7.07
CA TRP A 111 -11.72 -16.43 -6.70
C TRP A 111 -12.84 -16.86 -7.63
N ARG A 112 -12.52 -17.30 -8.86
CA ARG A 112 -13.48 -17.61 -9.93
C ARG A 112 -14.60 -16.56 -10.03
N PRO A 113 -14.25 -15.27 -10.20
CA PRO A 113 -15.24 -14.22 -10.17
C PRO A 113 -16.14 -14.26 -11.41
N ASP A 114 -17.37 -13.80 -11.25
CA ASP A 114 -18.30 -13.55 -12.35
C ASP A 114 -17.97 -12.22 -13.05
N ALA A 115 -17.50 -11.23 -12.28
CA ALA A 115 -16.97 -9.98 -12.82
C ALA A 115 -15.72 -9.50 -12.10
N VAL A 116 -14.89 -8.76 -12.84
CA VAL A 116 -13.64 -8.16 -12.40
C VAL A 116 -13.72 -6.67 -12.68
N ILE A 117 -13.42 -5.86 -11.67
CA ILE A 117 -13.24 -4.41 -11.83
C ILE A 117 -11.75 -4.13 -11.72
N VAL A 118 -11.18 -3.42 -12.69
CA VAL A 118 -9.77 -3.02 -12.71
C VAL A 118 -9.64 -1.51 -12.69
N LEU A 119 -8.98 -0.98 -11.66
CA LEU A 119 -8.56 0.41 -11.54
C LEU A 119 -7.03 0.44 -11.38
N ILE A 120 -6.32 0.74 -12.46
CA ILE A 120 -4.85 0.65 -12.52
C ILE A 120 -4.28 1.74 -13.41
N GLY A 121 -3.05 2.17 -13.14
CA GLY A 121 -2.31 3.09 -14.01
C GLY A 121 -1.63 4.23 -13.29
N ALA A 122 -2.11 4.66 -12.11
CA ALA A 122 -1.45 5.72 -11.37
C ALA A 122 -0.02 5.32 -11.02
N ASP A 123 0.19 4.09 -10.57
CA ASP A 123 1.53 3.69 -10.17
C ASP A 123 2.47 3.39 -11.35
N ASN A 124 1.97 3.34 -12.59
CA ASN A 124 2.82 3.14 -13.76
C ASN A 124 3.83 4.27 -13.97
N PHE A 125 3.58 5.52 -13.54
CA PHE A 125 4.55 6.58 -13.81
C PHE A 125 5.81 6.50 -12.92
N TRP A 126 5.72 5.91 -11.73
CA TRP A 126 6.80 5.87 -10.75
C TRP A 126 7.23 4.45 -10.40
N ASN A 127 6.28 3.54 -10.21
CA ASN A 127 6.54 2.12 -10.10
C ASN A 127 6.42 1.50 -11.48
N ASN A 128 7.52 1.48 -12.24
CA ASN A 128 7.60 0.53 -13.36
C ASN A 128 8.59 -0.57 -13.09
N LEU A 129 8.77 -0.97 -11.82
CA LEU A 129 9.46 -2.21 -11.53
C LEU A 129 8.74 -3.29 -12.36
N PRO A 130 9.39 -3.87 -13.38
CA PRO A 130 8.96 -5.18 -13.79
C PRO A 130 9.33 -6.04 -12.58
N ILE A 131 8.38 -6.73 -11.96
CA ILE A 131 8.80 -7.93 -11.26
C ILE A 131 9.35 -8.83 -12.38
N ARG A 132 10.69 -8.80 -12.48
CA ARG A 132 11.59 -9.45 -13.43
C ARG A 132 11.96 -8.63 -14.67
N ALA A 133 13.01 -7.82 -14.51
CA ALA A 133 14.11 -7.93 -15.47
C ALA A 133 14.50 -9.41 -15.50
N GLU A 134 14.43 -10.08 -16.64
CA GLU A 134 14.74 -11.51 -16.77
C GLU A 134 16.19 -11.71 -17.21
N PRO A 135 17.15 -11.90 -16.29
CA PRO A 135 18.30 -12.76 -16.54
C PRO A 135 17.85 -14.08 -17.17
N LEU A 136 18.67 -14.65 -18.05
CA LEU A 136 18.50 -16.01 -18.61
C LEU A 136 18.16 -17.05 -17.53
N ALA A 137 18.71 -16.88 -16.32
CA ALA A 137 18.41 -17.70 -15.14
C ALA A 137 16.93 -17.70 -14.74
N HIS A 138 16.19 -16.60 -14.91
CA HIS A 138 14.76 -16.53 -14.59
C HIS A 138 13.86 -17.08 -15.70
N ARG A 139 14.28 -17.05 -16.98
CA ARG A 139 13.61 -17.80 -18.05
C ARG A 139 13.69 -19.30 -17.79
N ALA A 140 14.88 -19.76 -17.39
CA ALA A 140 15.07 -21.14 -16.95
C ALA A 140 14.25 -21.43 -15.68
N ASP A 141 14.28 -20.57 -14.67
CA ASP A 141 13.47 -20.76 -13.44
C ASP A 141 11.97 -20.73 -13.74
N ARG A 142 11.46 -19.93 -14.70
CA ARG A 142 10.06 -19.98 -15.13
C ARG A 142 9.73 -21.27 -15.87
N ALA A 143 10.57 -21.69 -16.81
CA ALA A 143 10.40 -22.95 -17.51
C ALA A 143 10.43 -24.14 -16.53
N LEU A 144 11.30 -24.08 -15.52
CA LEU A 144 11.37 -25.07 -14.45
C LEU A 144 10.17 -24.96 -13.50
N LEU A 145 9.74 -23.77 -13.09
CA LEU A 145 8.53 -23.57 -12.26
C LEU A 145 7.24 -23.93 -12.99
N ALA A 146 7.23 -24.00 -14.33
CA ALA A 146 6.12 -24.58 -15.08
C ALA A 146 6.00 -26.10 -14.84
N LEU A 147 7.08 -26.76 -14.42
CA LEU A 147 7.10 -28.16 -14.00
C LEU A 147 6.69 -28.27 -12.52
N ARG A 148 5.65 -29.06 -12.25
CA ARG A 148 5.21 -29.43 -10.91
C ARG A 148 6.26 -30.24 -10.17
N SER A 149 7.02 -31.09 -10.87
CA SER A 149 8.12 -31.86 -10.29
C SER A 149 9.23 -30.96 -9.74
N TRP A 150 9.62 -29.91 -10.45
CA TRP A 150 10.59 -28.92 -9.96
C TRP A 150 10.06 -28.14 -8.75
N LYS A 151 8.78 -27.74 -8.76
CA LYS A 151 8.15 -27.12 -7.58
C LYS A 151 8.19 -28.03 -6.36
N LEU A 152 7.96 -29.33 -6.54
CA LEU A 152 8.08 -30.33 -5.48
C LEU A 152 9.51 -30.45 -4.98
N VAL A 153 10.51 -30.53 -5.88
CA VAL A 153 11.93 -30.54 -5.50
C VAL A 153 12.30 -29.28 -4.74
N LYS A 154 11.88 -28.10 -5.18
CA LYS A 154 12.12 -26.83 -4.48
C LYS A 154 11.47 -26.82 -3.10
N LEU A 155 10.24 -27.32 -2.98
CA LEU A 155 9.54 -27.45 -1.70
C LEU A 155 10.24 -28.43 -0.74
N LEU A 156 10.71 -29.58 -1.26
CA LEU A 156 11.49 -30.55 -0.49
C LEU A 156 12.85 -29.98 -0.10
N TRP A 157 13.52 -29.27 -1.01
CA TRP A 157 14.80 -28.61 -0.76
C TRP A 157 14.67 -27.55 0.30
N VAL A 158 13.69 -26.65 0.20
CA VAL A 158 13.39 -25.65 1.25
C VAL A 158 13.06 -26.37 2.56
N GLY A 159 12.26 -27.43 2.51
CA GLY A 159 11.91 -28.22 3.69
C GLY A 159 13.09 -28.95 4.36
N ILE A 160 14.09 -29.37 3.59
CA ILE A 160 15.34 -30.02 4.05
C ILE A 160 16.34 -28.96 4.53
N ALA A 161 16.54 -27.89 3.77
CA ALA A 161 17.45 -26.78 4.09
C ALA A 161 16.99 -25.99 5.32
N GLU A 162 15.68 -25.87 5.53
CA GLU A 162 15.08 -25.27 6.73
C GLU A 162 14.76 -26.30 7.85
N GLY A 163 15.11 -27.58 7.66
CA GLY A 163 14.97 -28.62 8.70
C GLY A 163 13.55 -28.87 9.25
N SER A 164 12.47 -28.53 8.52
CA SER A 164 11.13 -28.39 9.15
C SER A 164 9.96 -29.18 8.53
N LEU A 165 10.20 -30.13 7.64
CA LEU A 165 9.10 -30.95 7.06
C LEU A 165 8.30 -31.77 8.09
N ARG A 166 8.84 -32.01 9.29
CA ARG A 166 8.07 -32.62 10.41
C ARG A 166 7.27 -31.63 11.26
N GLY A 167 7.55 -30.33 11.20
CA GLY A 167 6.89 -29.32 12.03
C GLY A 167 5.59 -28.77 11.43
N ARG A 168 5.56 -28.53 10.11
CA ARG A 168 4.50 -27.70 9.50
C ARG A 168 3.33 -28.47 8.90
N TYR A 169 3.48 -29.75 8.54
CA TYR A 169 2.40 -30.53 7.93
C TYR A 169 1.42 -31.20 8.91
N ARG A 170 1.73 -31.19 10.22
CA ARG A 170 0.77 -31.57 11.29
C ARG A 170 -0.14 -30.42 11.74
N ALA A 171 -0.05 -29.23 11.14
CA ALA A 171 -0.87 -28.07 11.47
C ALA A 171 -2.17 -27.97 10.63
N GLY A 172 -2.68 -29.11 10.16
CA GLY A 172 -4.10 -29.22 9.81
C GLY A 172 -4.90 -29.48 11.08
N LEU A 173 -5.63 -28.46 11.54
CA LEU A 173 -6.62 -28.50 12.62
C LEU A 173 -6.08 -28.85 14.03
N ALA A 174 -5.34 -27.93 14.64
CA ALA A 174 -5.20 -27.87 16.09
C ALA A 174 -4.90 -26.43 16.57
N PRO A 175 -5.25 -26.05 17.82
CA PRO A 175 -5.21 -24.67 18.34
C PRO A 175 -3.83 -23.99 18.37
N ARG A 176 -2.75 -24.69 18.02
CA ARG A 176 -1.36 -24.20 18.09
C ARG A 176 -0.94 -23.27 16.95
N GLY A 177 -1.63 -23.27 15.80
CA GLY A 177 -1.36 -22.30 14.73
C GLY A 177 -1.68 -20.85 15.14
N ARG A 178 -2.51 -20.67 16.17
CA ARG A 178 -2.90 -19.36 16.70
C ARG A 178 -1.78 -18.71 17.51
N GLU A 179 -1.08 -19.46 18.35
CA GLU A 179 0.08 -18.96 19.12
C GLU A 179 1.25 -18.62 18.19
N GLU A 180 1.49 -19.42 17.14
CA GLU A 180 2.58 -19.15 16.20
C GLU A 180 2.30 -17.96 15.27
N ALA A 181 1.04 -17.77 14.86
CA ALA A 181 0.60 -16.57 14.17
C ALA A 181 0.67 -15.33 15.07
N LEU A 182 0.26 -15.46 16.34
CA LEU A 182 0.43 -14.42 17.35
C LEU A 182 1.88 -14.09 17.61
N GLU A 183 2.76 -15.09 17.67
CA GLU A 183 4.18 -14.92 17.91
C GLU A 183 4.89 -14.32 16.69
N THR A 184 4.41 -14.61 15.48
CA THR A 184 4.88 -13.95 14.24
C THR A 184 4.43 -12.50 14.19
N VAL A 185 3.16 -12.22 14.51
CA VAL A 185 2.62 -10.85 14.60
C VAL A 185 3.28 -10.08 15.73
N ARG A 186 3.53 -10.72 16.88
CA ARG A 186 4.27 -10.18 18.01
C ARG A 186 5.71 -9.90 17.62
N ARG A 187 6.44 -10.82 16.99
CA ARG A 187 7.81 -10.57 16.49
C ARG A 187 7.87 -9.52 15.38
N ALA A 188 6.82 -9.37 14.59
CA ALA A 188 6.71 -8.33 13.58
C ALA A 188 6.39 -6.97 14.23
N LEU A 189 5.50 -6.94 15.22
CA LEU A 189 5.19 -5.75 16.01
C LEU A 189 6.38 -5.35 16.88
N ASP A 190 6.98 -6.26 17.65
CA ASP A 190 8.22 -6.06 18.40
C ASP A 190 9.32 -5.57 17.46
N ARG A 191 9.48 -6.12 16.24
CA ARG A 191 10.40 -5.56 15.24
C ARG A 191 9.98 -4.21 14.68
N ILE A 192 8.70 -3.92 14.46
CA ILE A 192 8.22 -2.58 14.06
C ILE A 192 8.48 -1.58 15.19
N LEU A 193 8.32 -2.00 16.44
CA LEU A 193 8.57 -1.19 17.64
C LEU A 193 10.08 -1.00 17.90
N GLU A 194 10.91 -1.99 17.59
CA GLU A 194 12.38 -1.96 17.72
C GLU A 194 13.09 -1.34 16.50
N HIS A 195 12.53 -1.50 15.31
CA HIS A 195 13.03 -1.08 13.98
C HIS A 195 11.88 -0.51 13.11
N PRO A 196 11.44 0.74 13.37
CA PRO A 196 10.27 1.36 12.73
C PRO A 196 10.33 1.42 11.21
N ASP A 197 11.54 1.42 10.63
CA ASP A 197 11.75 1.46 9.18
C ASP A 197 11.34 0.16 8.47
N ASP A 198 11.07 -0.95 9.17
CA ASP A 198 10.69 -2.24 8.58
C ASP A 198 9.18 -2.40 8.32
N TRP A 199 8.36 -1.37 8.60
CA TRP A 199 6.89 -1.47 8.49
C TRP A 199 6.39 -1.90 7.09
N TYR A 200 7.07 -1.46 6.02
CA TYR A 200 6.72 -1.83 4.65
C TYR A 200 7.06 -3.30 4.32
N ARG A 201 8.03 -3.91 5.01
CA ARG A 201 8.36 -5.36 4.84
C ARG A 201 7.27 -6.26 5.41
N VAL A 202 6.60 -5.81 6.48
CA VAL A 202 5.44 -6.51 7.05
C VAL A 202 4.23 -6.47 6.10
N GLN A 203 4.19 -5.52 5.17
CA GLN A 203 3.14 -5.43 4.15
C GLN A 203 3.34 -6.39 2.98
N LEU A 204 4.60 -6.76 2.68
CA LEU A 204 4.97 -7.54 1.48
C LEU A 204 5.07 -9.07 1.71
N ASP A 205 5.23 -9.53 2.96
CA ASP A 205 5.26 -10.98 3.23
C ASP A 205 3.84 -11.60 3.30
N GLU A 206 3.66 -12.76 2.68
CA GLU A 206 2.41 -13.36 2.18
C GLU A 206 1.35 -13.81 3.23
N ALA A 207 0.56 -12.89 3.77
CA ALA A 207 -0.72 -13.25 4.43
C ALA A 207 -1.81 -12.17 4.19
N PRO A 208 -3.11 -12.51 4.28
CA PRO A 208 -4.17 -11.51 4.16
C PRO A 208 -4.03 -10.47 5.28
N VAL A 209 -4.21 -9.19 4.95
CA VAL A 209 -4.04 -8.07 5.89
C VAL A 209 -5.05 -8.14 7.04
N ALA A 210 -6.29 -8.55 6.79
CA ALA A 210 -7.35 -8.62 7.81
C ALA A 210 -7.01 -9.51 9.03
N PRO A 211 -6.55 -10.77 8.87
CA PRO A 211 -6.02 -11.59 9.97
C PRO A 211 -4.90 -10.94 10.78
N ARG A 212 -4.05 -10.10 10.16
CA ARG A 212 -2.99 -9.37 10.87
C ARG A 212 -3.54 -8.21 11.68
N VAL A 213 -4.54 -7.49 11.17
CA VAL A 213 -5.18 -6.41 11.94
C VAL A 213 -5.93 -6.97 13.15
N GLU A 214 -6.68 -8.07 12.99
CA GLU A 214 -7.34 -8.73 14.11
C GLU A 214 -6.34 -9.25 15.15
N ALA A 215 -5.22 -9.84 14.69
CA ALA A 215 -4.15 -10.29 15.58
C ALA A 215 -3.48 -9.11 16.30
N ALA A 216 -3.27 -7.97 15.63
CA ALA A 216 -2.71 -6.76 16.22
C ALA A 216 -3.65 -6.17 17.26
N VAL A 217 -4.95 -6.02 16.96
CA VAL A 217 -5.97 -5.53 17.91
C VAL A 217 -6.04 -6.43 19.14
N ARG A 218 -6.00 -7.76 18.95
CA ARG A 218 -5.98 -8.72 20.07
C ARG A 218 -4.71 -8.59 20.90
N PHE A 219 -3.53 -8.56 20.27
CA PHE A 219 -2.25 -8.41 20.95
C PHE A 219 -2.21 -7.11 21.77
N LEU A 220 -2.64 -5.99 21.19
CA LEU A 220 -2.74 -4.72 21.89
C LEU A 220 -3.77 -4.79 23.03
N GLY A 221 -4.84 -5.58 22.87
CA GLY A 221 -5.78 -5.85 23.95
C GLY A 221 -5.20 -6.65 25.11
N GLU A 222 -4.39 -7.68 24.83
CA GLU A 222 -3.66 -8.44 25.84
C GLU A 222 -2.61 -7.57 26.56
N ARG A 223 -1.89 -6.74 25.80
CA ARG A 223 -0.94 -5.76 26.36
C ARG A 223 -1.64 -4.75 27.26
N LEU A 224 -2.79 -4.23 26.87
CA LEU A 224 -3.58 -3.31 27.70
C LEU A 224 -4.23 -4.00 28.91
N ALA A 225 -4.52 -5.30 28.84
CA ALA A 225 -4.95 -6.05 30.01
C ALA A 225 -3.81 -6.20 31.04
N ALA A 226 -2.57 -6.33 30.58
CA ALA A 226 -1.38 -6.39 31.44
C ALA A 226 -0.91 -5.01 31.93
N ALA A 227 -1.03 -3.98 31.08
CA ALA A 227 -0.64 -2.61 31.36
C ALA A 227 -1.76 -1.65 30.94
N PRO A 228 -2.80 -1.46 31.78
CA PRO A 228 -3.96 -0.63 31.46
C PRO A 228 -3.64 0.82 31.18
N ASP A 229 -2.46 1.33 31.53
CA ASP A 229 -2.06 2.73 31.32
C ASP A 229 -1.08 2.91 30.15
N ASP A 230 -0.84 1.86 29.35
CA ASP A 230 0.05 1.92 28.19
C ASP A 230 -0.56 2.79 27.07
N ALA A 231 -0.12 4.05 27.01
CA ALA A 231 -0.65 5.05 26.10
C ALA A 231 -0.44 4.69 24.63
N GLU A 232 0.73 4.14 24.28
CA GLU A 232 1.06 3.77 22.90
C GLU A 232 0.24 2.56 22.44
N ALA A 233 0.13 1.54 23.29
CA ALA A 233 -0.71 0.38 22.97
C ALA A 233 -2.18 0.77 22.77
N ARG A 234 -2.64 1.76 23.54
CA ARG A 234 -4.02 2.26 23.45
C ARG A 234 -4.27 3.08 22.19
N ASP A 235 -3.37 4.02 21.85
CA ASP A 235 -3.48 4.80 20.61
C ASP A 235 -3.47 3.87 19.39
N ALA A 236 -2.48 2.97 19.33
CA ALA A 236 -2.38 1.98 18.27
C ALA A 236 -3.66 1.12 18.16
N ARG A 237 -4.20 0.62 19.28
CA ARG A 237 -5.42 -0.19 19.26
C ARG A 237 -6.61 0.60 18.75
N GLY A 238 -6.79 1.84 19.21
CA GLY A 238 -7.88 2.71 18.77
C GLY A 238 -7.82 2.98 17.26
N ARG A 239 -6.62 3.26 16.72
CA ARG A 239 -6.40 3.46 15.28
C ARG A 239 -6.70 2.20 14.47
N TRP A 240 -6.24 1.03 14.92
CA TRP A 240 -6.55 -0.23 14.24
C TRP A 240 -8.04 -0.56 14.27
N LEU A 241 -8.75 -0.29 15.37
CA LEU A 241 -10.20 -0.45 15.46
C LEU A 241 -10.93 0.51 14.49
N LEU A 242 -10.50 1.77 14.39
CA LEU A 242 -11.00 2.69 13.36
C LEU A 242 -10.75 2.16 11.95
N ALA A 243 -9.57 1.61 11.67
CA ALA A 243 -9.23 1.04 10.36
C ALA A 243 -10.12 -0.17 10.01
N GLN A 244 -10.52 -0.97 11.01
CA GLN A 244 -11.49 -2.06 10.88
C GLN A 244 -12.95 -1.60 10.75
N GLY A 245 -13.22 -0.30 10.93
CA GLY A 245 -14.58 0.23 10.97
C GLY A 245 -15.29 0.03 12.32
N ASP A 246 -14.63 -0.51 13.34
CA ASP A 246 -15.16 -0.57 14.71
C ASP A 246 -14.97 0.77 15.43
N ALA A 247 -15.78 1.74 15.03
CA ALA A 247 -15.74 3.07 15.63
C ALA A 247 -16.16 3.04 17.11
N ARG A 248 -16.99 2.09 17.54
CA ARG A 248 -17.43 1.96 18.94
C ARG A 248 -16.29 1.51 19.83
N GLY A 249 -15.62 0.40 19.47
CA GLY A 249 -14.45 -0.09 20.18
C GLY A 249 -13.32 0.94 20.19
N ALA A 250 -13.12 1.67 19.09
CA ALA A 250 -12.17 2.78 19.03
C ALA A 250 -12.53 3.89 20.01
N ALA A 251 -13.78 4.35 20.03
CA ALA A 251 -14.24 5.40 20.95
C ALA A 251 -14.05 4.99 22.42
N GLU A 252 -14.36 3.75 22.78
CA GLU A 252 -14.12 3.21 24.12
C GLU A 252 -12.62 3.18 24.46
N THR A 253 -11.79 2.75 23.51
CA THR A 253 -10.32 2.71 23.66
C THR A 253 -9.76 4.11 23.88
N PHE A 254 -10.12 5.08 23.04
CA PHE A 254 -9.63 6.47 23.15
C PHE A 254 -10.17 7.19 24.39
N ARG A 255 -11.43 6.98 24.80
CA ARG A 255 -11.94 7.50 26.08
C ARG A 255 -11.12 7.00 27.26
N GLY A 256 -10.74 5.72 27.27
CA GLY A 256 -9.88 5.16 28.32
C GLY A 256 -8.52 5.87 28.39
N GLY A 257 -7.97 6.28 27.26
CA GLY A 257 -6.66 6.95 27.19
C GLY A 257 -6.74 8.39 27.69
N ALA A 258 -7.78 9.10 27.27
CA ALA A 258 -8.08 10.44 27.78
C ALA A 258 -8.41 10.45 29.29
N ALA A 259 -9.06 9.39 29.81
CA ALA A 259 -9.42 9.27 31.22
C ALA A 259 -8.24 8.88 32.13
N ALA A 260 -7.22 8.20 31.60
CA ALA A 260 -6.00 7.81 32.34
C ALA A 260 -5.08 9.00 32.72
N GLY A 261 -5.58 10.24 32.63
CA GLY A 261 -4.85 11.45 33.03
C GLY A 261 -3.79 11.91 32.03
N ALA A 262 -3.64 11.25 30.89
CA ALA A 262 -2.79 11.71 29.81
C ALA A 262 -3.50 12.87 29.08
N CYS A 263 -3.10 14.12 29.35
CA CYS A 263 -3.38 15.22 28.44
C CYS A 263 -2.59 14.98 27.14
N ASP A 264 -3.06 14.05 26.32
CA ASP A 264 -2.45 13.69 25.05
C ASP A 264 -3.47 13.94 23.94
N ALA A 265 -3.10 14.81 23.00
CA ALA A 265 -3.96 15.22 21.89
C ALA A 265 -4.40 14.02 21.04
N ARG A 266 -3.59 12.96 20.95
CA ARG A 266 -3.88 11.76 20.13
C ARG A 266 -5.18 11.09 20.57
N PHE A 267 -5.43 10.99 21.87
CA PHE A 267 -6.65 10.36 22.39
C PHE A 267 -7.89 11.21 22.11
N PHE A 268 -7.78 12.53 22.24
CA PHE A 268 -8.90 13.43 21.93
C PHE A 268 -9.21 13.45 20.43
N ALA A 269 -8.19 13.45 19.57
CA ALA A 269 -8.34 13.43 18.13
C ALA A 269 -8.94 12.11 17.66
N GLY A 270 -8.41 10.97 18.14
CA GLY A 270 -8.94 9.64 17.86
C GLY A 270 -10.38 9.45 18.34
N LEU A 271 -10.71 9.97 19.54
CA LEU A 271 -12.08 9.96 20.04
C LEU A 271 -13.03 10.79 19.18
N ALA A 272 -12.62 12.00 18.78
CA ALA A 272 -13.42 12.85 17.91
C ALA A 272 -13.68 12.17 16.55
N GLN A 273 -12.67 11.54 15.95
CA GLN A 273 -12.83 10.75 14.72
C GLN A 273 -13.80 9.58 14.91
N ALA A 274 -13.69 8.85 16.02
CA ALA A 274 -14.58 7.73 16.33
C ALA A 274 -16.04 8.18 16.52
N LEU A 275 -16.26 9.28 17.26
CA LEU A 275 -17.59 9.85 17.47
C LEU A 275 -18.18 10.44 16.20
N ASP A 276 -17.38 11.07 15.33
CA ASP A 276 -17.85 11.58 14.04
C ASP A 276 -18.42 10.44 13.17
N ARG A 277 -17.80 9.25 13.24
CA ARG A 277 -18.29 8.06 12.53
C ARG A 277 -19.54 7.43 13.16
N LEU A 278 -19.68 7.47 14.48
CA LEU A 278 -20.79 6.85 15.20
C LEU A 278 -22.04 7.74 15.27
N GLU A 279 -21.83 9.00 15.61
CA GLU A 279 -22.86 9.93 16.07
C GLU A 279 -22.85 11.25 15.26
N GLY A 280 -21.84 11.46 14.43
CA GLY A 280 -21.71 12.62 13.54
C GLY A 280 -20.97 13.81 14.16
N GLU A 281 -20.87 14.88 13.37
CA GLU A 281 -20.01 16.03 13.64
C GLU A 281 -20.25 16.69 15.00
N LYS A 282 -21.54 16.79 15.39
CA LYS A 282 -21.92 17.46 16.64
C LYS A 282 -21.35 16.74 17.85
N ALA A 283 -21.33 15.40 17.84
CA ALA A 283 -20.78 14.60 18.92
C ALA A 283 -19.25 14.73 19.00
N ALA A 284 -18.57 14.69 17.85
CA ALA A 284 -17.13 14.91 17.77
C ALA A 284 -16.72 16.29 18.31
N ALA A 285 -17.38 17.35 17.83
CA ALA A 285 -17.13 18.72 18.29
C ALA A 285 -17.44 18.89 19.79
N ALA A 286 -18.55 18.32 20.29
CA ALA A 286 -18.87 18.35 21.70
C ALA A 286 -17.81 17.64 22.56
N SER A 287 -17.27 16.52 22.09
CA SER A 287 -16.22 15.77 22.81
C SER A 287 -14.92 16.55 22.97
N LEU A 288 -14.59 17.40 21.99
CA LEU A 288 -13.41 18.26 22.00
C LEU A 288 -13.63 19.53 22.85
N ALA A 289 -14.84 20.07 22.83
CA ALA A 289 -15.23 21.24 23.63
C ALA A 289 -15.45 20.91 25.11
N ALA A 290 -15.81 19.67 25.44
CA ALA A 290 -16.06 19.22 26.81
C ALA A 290 -14.75 19.10 27.60
N GLY A 291 -14.40 20.15 28.34
CA GLY A 291 -13.29 20.12 29.29
C GLY A 291 -12.79 21.52 29.65
N ASP A 292 -12.92 21.88 30.92
CA ASP A 292 -12.21 22.97 31.57
C ASP A 292 -10.93 22.47 32.25
N GLY A 293 -9.93 23.34 32.41
CA GLY A 293 -8.70 23.00 33.15
C GLY A 293 -7.47 22.61 32.30
N ALA A 294 -6.75 21.58 32.76
CA ALA A 294 -5.36 21.31 32.45
C ALA A 294 -5.08 20.89 30.98
N CYS A 295 -5.98 20.13 30.34
CA CYS A 295 -5.75 19.60 28.97
C CYS A 295 -6.34 20.48 27.85
N ARG A 296 -6.58 21.78 28.11
CA ARG A 296 -7.25 22.67 27.14
C ARG A 296 -6.48 22.76 25.83
N SER A 297 -5.16 22.87 25.90
CA SER A 297 -4.33 23.10 24.71
C SER A 297 -4.23 21.83 23.85
N GLU A 298 -4.21 20.65 24.44
CA GLU A 298 -4.20 19.35 23.75
C GLU A 298 -5.54 19.04 23.09
N ARG A 299 -6.66 19.41 23.72
CA ARG A 299 -7.98 19.34 23.09
C ARG A 299 -8.11 20.27 21.89
N ARG A 300 -7.53 21.47 21.97
CA ARG A 300 -7.47 22.40 20.82
C ARG A 300 -6.59 21.84 19.70
N LEU A 301 -5.46 21.22 20.05
CA LEU A 301 -4.58 20.56 19.08
C LEU A 301 -5.35 19.45 18.36
N ALA A 302 -6.03 18.59 19.13
CA ALA A 302 -6.89 17.54 18.61
C ALA A 302 -8.06 18.07 17.77
N GLU A 303 -8.67 19.19 18.16
CA GLU A 303 -9.73 19.83 17.37
C GLU A 303 -9.20 20.27 16.01
N ALA A 304 -8.03 20.89 15.97
CA ALA A 304 -7.44 21.33 14.73
C ALA A 304 -6.99 20.15 13.84
N GLU A 305 -6.48 19.06 14.41
CA GLU A 305 -6.21 17.80 13.68
C GLU A 305 -7.49 17.21 13.09
N TRP A 306 -8.56 17.10 13.88
CA TRP A 306 -9.84 16.58 13.42
C TRP A 306 -10.47 17.47 12.34
N ARG A 307 -10.40 18.80 12.47
CA ARG A 307 -10.86 19.75 11.44
C ARG A 307 -10.08 19.59 10.14
N LEU A 308 -8.75 19.46 10.22
CA LEU A 308 -7.90 19.22 9.06
C LEU A 308 -8.26 17.89 8.37
N TRP A 309 -8.45 16.81 9.14
CA TRP A 309 -8.88 15.51 8.62
C TRP A 309 -10.22 15.59 7.87
N ARG A 310 -11.13 16.44 8.34
CA ARG A 310 -12.42 16.72 7.67
C ARG A 310 -12.34 17.64 6.45
N GLY A 311 -11.15 18.14 6.11
CA GLY A 311 -10.96 19.11 5.03
C GLY A 311 -11.25 20.56 5.43
N ASP A 312 -11.55 20.86 6.70
CA ASP A 312 -11.71 22.25 7.19
C ASP A 312 -10.35 22.85 7.58
N ALA A 313 -9.50 22.99 6.57
CA ALA A 313 -8.13 23.48 6.73
C ALA A 313 -8.10 24.93 7.26
N ALA A 314 -9.08 25.76 6.92
CA ALA A 314 -9.17 27.14 7.40
C ALA A 314 -9.41 27.21 8.92
N ALA A 315 -10.33 26.39 9.46
CA ALA A 315 -10.51 26.30 10.90
C ALA A 315 -9.26 25.74 11.60
N ALA A 316 -8.67 24.67 11.06
CA ALA A 316 -7.44 24.09 11.58
C ALA A 316 -6.30 25.11 11.68
N ALA A 317 -6.05 25.88 10.61
CA ALA A 317 -5.02 26.94 10.59
C ALA A 317 -5.28 28.03 11.63
N ARG A 318 -6.54 28.46 11.80
CA ARG A 318 -6.93 29.46 12.80
C ARG A 318 -6.69 28.97 14.23
N ILE A 319 -7.08 27.73 14.52
CA ILE A 319 -6.86 27.11 15.84
C ILE A 319 -5.36 26.94 16.08
N ALA A 320 -4.59 26.47 15.10
CA ALA A 320 -3.15 26.30 15.21
C ALA A 320 -2.40 27.61 15.50
N ARG A 321 -2.76 28.70 14.81
CA ARG A 321 -2.23 30.04 15.10
C ARG A 321 -2.57 30.52 16.51
N ALA A 322 -3.75 30.18 17.03
CA ALA A 322 -4.10 30.48 18.42
C ALA A 322 -3.26 29.66 19.40
N GLY A 323 -3.09 28.36 19.14
CA GLY A 323 -2.25 27.46 19.93
C GLY A 323 -0.80 27.92 20.04
N LEU A 324 -0.21 28.40 18.93
CA LEU A 324 1.14 28.97 18.91
C LEU A 324 1.32 30.19 19.85
N ARG A 325 0.25 30.92 20.16
CA ARG A 325 0.29 32.06 21.10
C ARG A 325 0.21 31.64 22.56
N GLU A 326 -0.31 30.44 22.86
CA GLU A 326 -0.58 29.99 24.22
C GLU A 326 0.65 29.45 24.96
N LYS A 327 1.76 29.17 24.26
CA LYS A 327 3.05 28.69 24.81
C LYS A 327 2.98 27.45 25.74
N ARG A 328 1.87 26.70 25.76
CA ARG A 328 1.65 25.57 26.69
C ARG A 328 1.88 24.19 26.10
N VAL A 329 1.68 24.02 24.80
CA VAL A 329 1.90 22.77 24.07
C VAL A 329 3.13 22.92 23.19
N GLU A 330 3.81 21.80 22.92
CA GLU A 330 5.03 21.79 22.11
C GLU A 330 4.81 22.55 20.79
N PRO A 331 5.61 23.61 20.52
CA PRO A 331 5.42 24.43 19.34
C PRO A 331 5.52 23.67 18.02
N ASP A 332 6.22 22.54 17.99
CA ASP A 332 6.39 21.70 16.79
C ASP A 332 5.04 21.13 16.31
N ALA A 333 4.21 20.62 17.21
CA ALA A 333 2.89 20.07 16.87
C ALA A 333 2.01 21.12 16.21
N TRP A 334 2.03 22.35 16.75
CA TRP A 334 1.27 23.46 16.18
C TRP A 334 1.83 23.96 14.85
N TRP A 335 3.16 24.07 14.71
CA TRP A 335 3.78 24.48 13.44
C TRP A 335 3.54 23.44 12.34
N ARG A 336 3.63 22.15 12.68
CA ARG A 336 3.29 21.06 11.76
C ARG A 336 1.84 21.16 11.29
N LEU A 337 0.90 21.28 12.23
CA LEU A 337 -0.51 21.38 11.90
C LEU A 337 -0.85 22.62 11.09
N LEU A 338 -0.25 23.76 11.44
CA LEU A 338 -0.38 25.00 10.68
C LEU A 338 0.17 24.84 9.26
N GLY A 339 1.35 24.22 9.10
CA GLY A 339 1.94 23.95 7.80
C GLY A 339 1.04 23.10 6.91
N TRP A 340 0.51 22.00 7.43
CA TRP A 340 -0.42 21.14 6.69
C TRP A 340 -1.75 21.82 6.38
N ALA A 341 -2.30 22.59 7.31
CA ALA A 341 -3.52 23.35 7.07
C ALA A 341 -3.32 24.41 5.96
N LEU A 342 -2.19 25.12 5.96
CA LEU A 342 -1.88 26.11 4.91
C LEU A 342 -1.59 25.44 3.56
N TYR A 343 -0.93 24.28 3.58
CA TYR A 343 -0.74 23.46 2.40
C TYR A 343 -2.08 23.02 1.79
N GLU A 344 -3.02 22.58 2.63
CA GLU A 344 -4.37 22.24 2.18
C GLU A 344 -5.13 23.46 1.64
N MET A 345 -4.90 24.65 2.20
CA MET A 345 -5.43 25.89 1.64
C MET A 345 -4.75 26.35 0.33
N LYS A 346 -3.70 25.65 -0.14
CA LYS A 346 -2.85 26.03 -1.27
C LYS A 346 -2.08 27.33 -1.06
N ASP A 347 -1.97 27.78 0.19
CA ASP A 347 -1.10 28.88 0.58
C ASP A 347 0.31 28.32 0.84
N TYR A 348 0.96 27.88 -0.24
CA TYR A 348 2.22 27.15 -0.12
C TYR A 348 3.34 28.00 0.44
N ASP A 349 3.34 29.32 0.21
CA ASP A 349 4.35 30.22 0.77
C ASP A 349 4.24 30.31 2.30
N ALA A 350 3.02 30.44 2.83
CA ALA A 350 2.80 30.40 4.27
C ALA A 350 3.07 29.00 4.84
N ALA A 351 2.72 27.93 4.11
CA ALA A 351 3.04 26.56 4.51
C ALA A 351 4.56 26.33 4.61
N ILE A 352 5.33 26.80 3.62
CA ILE A 352 6.80 26.78 3.61
C ILE A 352 7.34 27.53 4.82
N ALA A 353 6.79 28.70 5.16
CA ALA A 353 7.21 29.45 6.34
C ALA A 353 6.93 28.67 7.64
N ALA A 354 5.74 28.08 7.77
CA ALA A 354 5.36 27.28 8.94
C ALA A 354 6.22 26.00 9.09
N PHE A 355 6.46 25.26 8.00
CA PHE A 355 7.37 24.11 8.01
C PHE A 355 8.83 24.52 8.22
N GLY A 356 9.22 25.71 7.76
CA GLY A 356 10.50 26.33 8.08
C GLY A 356 10.67 26.56 9.58
N GLU A 357 9.65 27.07 10.27
CA GLU A 357 9.65 27.18 11.73
C GLU A 357 9.69 25.79 12.38
N LEU A 358 8.87 24.83 11.93
CA LEU A 358 8.89 23.44 12.41
C LEU A 358 10.30 22.84 12.37
N SER A 359 11.05 23.08 11.28
CA SER A 359 12.40 22.55 11.09
C SER A 359 13.39 22.99 12.17
N LYS A 360 13.11 24.09 12.88
CA LYS A 360 13.92 24.58 14.00
C LYS A 360 13.70 23.77 15.29
N PHE A 361 12.55 23.11 15.43
CA PHE A 361 12.14 22.42 16.65
C PHE A 361 12.40 20.91 16.64
N THR A 362 12.56 20.29 15.48
CA THR A 362 12.71 18.83 15.37
C THR A 362 14.16 18.37 15.30
N PRO A 363 14.83 18.03 16.42
CA PRO A 363 15.93 17.09 16.35
C PRO A 363 15.35 15.68 16.08
N GLU A 364 15.60 15.19 14.86
CA GLU A 364 15.62 13.75 14.51
C GLU A 364 14.28 13.01 14.37
N ARG A 365 13.20 13.67 13.93
CA ARG A 365 12.08 12.93 13.29
C ARG A 365 12.45 12.54 11.84
N GLY A 366 13.54 11.80 11.68
CA GLY A 366 14.05 11.30 10.40
C GLY A 366 13.30 10.07 9.87
N ASN A 367 11.98 10.06 9.93
CA ASN A 367 11.06 9.32 9.05
C ASN A 367 9.64 9.61 9.57
N LEU A 368 8.83 10.21 8.72
CA LEU A 368 7.39 10.32 8.94
C LEU A 368 6.75 9.21 8.13
N ASP A 369 6.54 8.08 8.80
CA ASP A 369 5.26 7.42 8.69
C ASP A 369 4.48 7.67 9.98
N SER A 370 3.17 7.71 9.83
CA SER A 370 2.21 8.45 10.65
C SER A 370 1.83 7.84 12.00
N ASP A 371 2.69 7.08 12.69
CA ASP A 371 2.36 6.53 14.01
C ASP A 371 3.57 6.60 14.99
N GLY A 372 3.27 6.97 16.24
CA GLY A 372 4.24 7.42 17.25
C GLY A 372 5.34 6.43 17.64
N LEU A 373 6.45 6.97 18.17
CA LEU A 373 7.41 6.41 19.15
C LEU A 373 8.74 7.20 19.10
N THR A 374 9.04 8.04 20.11
CA THR A 374 10.16 9.02 20.05
C THR A 374 11.19 8.89 21.19
N HIS A 375 11.01 8.04 22.21
CA HIS A 375 11.82 8.14 23.43
C HIS A 375 13.21 7.45 23.43
N ALA A 376 13.45 6.41 22.62
CA ALA A 376 14.73 5.65 22.68
C ALA A 376 15.91 6.34 21.96
N TRP A 377 15.64 7.13 20.93
CA TRP A 377 16.66 7.80 20.12
C TRP A 377 17.20 9.09 20.77
N ILE A 378 16.34 9.82 21.49
CA ILE A 378 16.67 11.02 22.29
C ILE A 378 17.88 10.76 23.20
N ARG A 379 17.91 9.61 23.87
CA ARG A 379 18.99 9.23 24.80
C ARG A 379 20.35 9.00 24.10
N LYS A 380 20.33 8.65 22.81
CA LYS A 380 21.54 8.40 22.00
C LYS A 380 22.12 9.70 21.44
N TRP A 381 21.27 10.69 21.17
CA TRP A 381 21.68 12.02 20.72
C TRP A 381 22.16 12.93 21.84
N GLU A 382 21.52 12.90 23.03
CA GLU A 382 22.03 13.59 24.22
C GLU A 382 23.48 13.18 24.53
N ASN A 383 23.79 11.89 24.35
CA ASN A 383 25.14 11.34 24.45
C ASN A 383 26.11 11.84 23.35
N ARG A 384 25.62 12.20 22.15
CA ARG A 384 26.44 12.79 21.07
C ARG A 384 26.66 14.29 21.27
N ARG A 385 25.63 15.03 21.70
CA ARG A 385 25.73 16.46 22.02
C ARG A 385 26.67 16.74 23.19
N ALA A 386 26.71 15.84 24.17
CA ALA A 386 27.71 15.87 25.25
C ALA A 386 29.16 15.74 24.74
N ARG A 387 29.38 15.16 23.54
CA ARG A 387 30.71 14.92 22.94
C ARG A 387 31.10 15.93 21.87
N SER A 388 30.15 16.63 21.23
CA SER A 388 30.45 17.66 20.22
C SER A 388 29.39 18.77 20.20
N PRO A 389 29.68 19.95 20.80
CA PRO A 389 28.74 21.08 20.85
C PRO A 389 28.43 21.75 19.49
N LYS A 390 29.14 21.38 18.42
CA LYS A 390 29.04 22.00 17.07
C LYS A 390 28.30 21.14 16.04
N ALA A 391 27.62 20.06 16.44
CA ALA A 391 26.84 19.25 15.51
C ALA A 391 25.70 20.09 14.87
N PRO A 392 25.53 20.10 13.52
CA PRO A 392 24.46 20.84 12.87
C PRO A 392 23.07 20.30 13.26
N PRO A 393 22.02 21.14 13.22
CA PRO A 393 20.69 20.75 13.70
C PRO A 393 20.03 19.70 12.78
N PRO A 394 19.18 18.80 13.31
CA PRO A 394 18.65 17.66 12.57
C PRO A 394 17.29 17.96 11.87
N ARG A 395 16.86 17.08 10.95
CA ARG A 395 16.14 17.46 9.70
C ARG A 395 14.79 16.74 9.43
N GLY A 396 14.00 16.42 10.47
CA GLY A 396 12.74 15.68 10.29
C GLY A 396 11.68 16.39 9.43
N ALA A 397 11.53 17.71 9.63
CA ALA A 397 10.60 18.56 8.88
C ALA A 397 10.95 18.79 7.40
N LEU A 398 12.13 18.34 6.94
CA LEU A 398 12.53 18.51 5.54
C LEU A 398 11.64 17.71 4.59
N GLY A 399 10.94 16.67 5.06
CA GLY A 399 10.00 15.94 4.19
C GLY A 399 8.85 16.84 3.78
N GLU A 400 8.17 17.40 4.78
CA GLU A 400 7.03 18.30 4.59
C GLU A 400 7.42 19.58 3.86
N LEU A 401 8.61 20.11 4.15
CA LEU A 401 9.13 21.29 3.47
C LEU A 401 9.45 21.02 2.00
N ASP A 402 10.07 19.88 1.68
CA ASP A 402 10.35 19.47 0.29
C ASP A 402 9.06 19.29 -0.52
N TYR A 403 8.02 18.68 0.08
CA TYR A 403 6.70 18.58 -0.54
C TYR A 403 6.05 19.94 -0.77
N ALA A 404 6.12 20.85 0.21
CA ALA A 404 5.61 22.20 0.04
C ALA A 404 6.35 22.96 -1.06
N TRP A 405 7.67 22.80 -1.19
CA TRP A 405 8.45 23.36 -2.30
C TRP A 405 8.06 22.76 -3.65
N LEU A 406 7.90 21.44 -3.73
CA LEU A 406 7.44 20.77 -4.94
C LEU A 406 6.10 21.35 -5.40
N MET A 407 5.13 21.49 -4.49
CA MET A 407 3.79 22.00 -4.83
C MET A 407 3.77 23.50 -5.14
N ALA A 408 4.68 24.28 -4.54
CA ALA A 408 4.89 25.69 -4.86
C ALA A 408 5.64 25.92 -6.19
N GLY A 409 6.01 24.87 -6.92
CA GLY A 409 6.83 24.98 -8.14
C GLY A 409 8.29 25.34 -7.88
N ARG A 410 8.76 25.28 -6.63
CA ARG A 410 10.14 25.59 -6.22
C ARG A 410 11.03 24.34 -6.33
N TYR A 411 11.07 23.75 -7.52
CA TYR A 411 11.68 22.45 -7.75
C TYR A 411 13.18 22.40 -7.43
N ASP A 412 13.91 23.49 -7.65
CA ASP A 412 15.35 23.57 -7.36
C ASP A 412 15.63 23.40 -5.86
N ARG A 413 14.86 24.09 -4.99
CA ARG A 413 14.99 23.98 -3.54
C ARG A 413 14.64 22.58 -3.04
N CYS A 414 13.56 22.00 -3.56
CA CYS A 414 13.21 20.61 -3.28
C CYS A 414 14.35 19.65 -3.68
N ALA A 415 14.86 19.78 -4.90
CA ALA A 415 15.91 18.91 -5.42
C ALA A 415 17.22 19.04 -4.61
N GLU A 416 17.63 20.26 -4.26
CA GLU A 416 18.80 20.53 -3.43
C GLU A 416 18.69 19.88 -2.04
N SER A 417 17.54 20.06 -1.38
CA SER A 417 17.28 19.52 -0.04
C SER A 417 17.19 17.99 -0.04
N SER A 418 16.44 17.41 -0.98
CA SER A 418 16.36 15.95 -1.12
C SER A 418 17.71 15.33 -1.53
N ALA A 419 18.52 16.00 -2.36
CA ALA A 419 19.88 15.56 -2.66
C ALA A 419 20.79 15.58 -1.42
N ALA A 420 20.69 16.62 -0.57
CA ALA A 420 21.41 16.67 0.70
C ALA A 420 21.01 15.52 1.62
N ALA A 421 19.71 15.19 1.71
CA ALA A 421 19.23 14.05 2.48
C ALA A 421 19.76 12.70 1.94
N LEU A 422 19.83 12.54 0.61
CA LEU A 422 20.37 11.32 -0.02
C LEU A 422 21.88 11.15 0.14
N ARG A 423 22.65 12.23 0.32
CA ARG A 423 24.07 12.11 0.67
C ARG A 423 24.27 11.46 2.04
N GLU A 424 23.36 11.70 2.97
CA GLU A 424 23.39 11.14 4.32
C GLU A 424 22.74 9.75 4.39
N THR A 425 21.62 9.59 3.68
CA THR A 425 20.80 8.36 3.68
C THR A 425 20.54 7.87 2.25
N PRO A 426 21.58 7.39 1.54
CA PRO A 426 21.50 7.08 0.11
C PRO A 426 20.50 5.98 -0.25
N LEU A 427 20.12 5.13 0.69
CA LEU A 427 19.15 4.05 0.48
C LEU A 427 17.71 4.44 0.81
N ASN A 428 17.45 5.68 1.24
CA ASN A 428 16.09 6.15 1.51
C ASN A 428 15.30 6.29 0.19
N VAL A 429 14.34 5.39 0.00
CA VAL A 429 13.52 5.29 -1.21
C VAL A 429 12.64 6.51 -1.41
N SER A 430 11.95 6.96 -0.36
CA SER A 430 11.03 8.11 -0.42
C SER A 430 11.77 9.41 -0.75
N ARG A 431 12.98 9.60 -0.21
CA ARG A 431 13.83 10.75 -0.54
C ARG A 431 14.30 10.72 -1.99
N PHE A 432 14.65 9.54 -2.51
CA PHE A 432 15.00 9.41 -3.92
C PHE A 432 13.81 9.73 -4.83
N GLN A 433 12.61 9.23 -4.50
CA GLN A 433 11.40 9.50 -5.26
C GLN A 433 11.12 11.00 -5.32
N LEU A 434 11.19 11.71 -4.19
CA LEU A 434 10.97 13.15 -4.13
C LEU A 434 12.02 13.93 -4.92
N TYR A 435 13.30 13.57 -4.75
CA TYR A 435 14.42 14.14 -5.53
C TYR A 435 14.20 13.99 -7.04
N ALA A 436 13.93 12.76 -7.48
CA ALA A 436 13.69 12.41 -8.87
C ALA A 436 12.47 13.16 -9.43
N LEU A 437 11.39 13.26 -8.66
CA LEU A 437 10.18 13.99 -9.04
C LEU A 437 10.45 15.48 -9.21
N CYS A 438 11.18 16.10 -8.29
CA CYS A 438 11.56 17.51 -8.35
C CYS A 438 12.45 17.79 -9.57
N LEU A 439 13.46 16.96 -9.83
CA LEU A 439 14.29 17.08 -11.04
C LEU A 439 13.50 16.91 -12.34
N ARG A 440 12.55 15.97 -12.38
CA ARG A 440 11.68 15.75 -13.54
C ARG A 440 10.84 16.99 -13.83
N LYS A 441 10.21 17.56 -12.80
CA LYS A 441 9.40 18.79 -12.93
C LYS A 441 10.24 20.00 -13.32
N ALA A 442 11.52 20.03 -12.93
CA ALA A 442 12.48 21.05 -13.34
C ALA A 442 13.08 20.83 -14.76
N GLY A 443 12.77 19.73 -15.44
CA GLY A 443 13.39 19.39 -16.73
C GLY A 443 14.88 19.01 -16.64
N ARG A 444 15.35 18.63 -15.45
CA ARG A 444 16.76 18.38 -15.10
C ARG A 444 16.98 16.93 -14.65
N PHE A 445 16.22 15.99 -15.20
CA PHE A 445 16.19 14.61 -14.71
C PHE A 445 17.54 13.88 -14.82
N ASP A 446 18.39 14.27 -15.76
CA ASP A 446 19.73 13.69 -15.92
C ASP A 446 20.67 13.97 -14.72
N GLU A 447 20.31 14.91 -13.83
CA GLU A 447 21.09 15.20 -12.61
C GLU A 447 21.09 14.07 -11.58
N VAL A 448 20.15 13.14 -11.67
CA VAL A 448 20.16 11.92 -10.86
C VAL A 448 21.51 11.19 -10.98
N GLU A 449 22.12 11.22 -12.16
CA GLU A 449 23.42 10.58 -12.40
C GLU A 449 24.58 11.37 -11.82
N ARG A 450 24.47 12.70 -11.78
CA ARG A 450 25.47 13.54 -11.11
C ARG A 450 25.50 13.21 -9.62
N LEU A 451 24.33 13.11 -8.97
CA LEU A 451 24.25 12.71 -7.57
C LEU A 451 24.73 11.27 -7.36
N ALA A 452 24.42 10.34 -8.26
CA ALA A 452 24.88 8.94 -8.13
C ALA A 452 26.38 8.76 -8.38
N ALA A 453 27.00 9.67 -9.15
CA ALA A 453 28.46 9.75 -9.28
C ALA A 453 29.11 10.33 -8.01
N GLU A 454 28.49 11.33 -7.39
CA GLU A 454 28.94 11.93 -6.13
C GLU A 454 28.74 10.99 -4.92
N VAL A 455 27.63 10.23 -4.92
CA VAL A 455 27.21 9.32 -3.84
C VAL A 455 27.10 7.89 -4.40
N PRO A 456 28.22 7.13 -4.51
CA PRO A 456 28.20 5.81 -5.14
C PRO A 456 27.22 4.81 -4.50
N ALA A 457 26.96 4.92 -3.20
CA ALA A 457 25.97 4.10 -2.48
C ALA A 457 24.54 4.28 -3.00
N LEU A 458 24.23 5.41 -3.67
CA LEU A 458 22.95 5.63 -4.33
C LEU A 458 22.69 4.58 -5.43
N LYS A 459 23.73 3.98 -5.99
CA LYS A 459 23.61 2.90 -7.00
C LYS A 459 22.95 1.64 -6.44
N GLU A 460 22.94 1.46 -5.13
CA GLU A 460 22.25 0.37 -4.45
C GLU A 460 20.80 0.74 -4.07
N ASN A 461 20.42 2.01 -4.18
CA ASN A 461 19.04 2.44 -3.95
C ASN A 461 18.12 1.78 -4.99
N LEU A 462 17.05 1.15 -4.51
CA LEU A 462 16.11 0.41 -5.35
C LEU A 462 15.54 1.28 -6.48
N MET A 463 15.19 2.53 -6.18
CA MET A 463 14.61 3.45 -7.16
C MET A 463 15.65 3.98 -8.14
N TYR A 464 16.90 4.16 -7.72
CA TYR A 464 17.97 4.53 -8.65
C TYR A 464 18.29 3.39 -9.62
N ARG A 465 18.43 2.15 -9.14
CA ARG A 465 18.68 0.98 -10.01
C ARG A 465 17.59 0.85 -11.07
N TYR A 466 16.36 1.09 -10.64
CA TYR A 466 15.20 1.13 -11.50
C TYR A 466 15.32 2.25 -12.57
N TYR A 467 15.62 3.48 -12.13
CA TYR A 467 15.88 4.61 -13.04
C TYR A 467 16.98 4.30 -14.06
N ALA A 468 18.14 3.80 -13.62
CA ALA A 468 19.27 3.46 -14.47
C ALA A 468 18.90 2.39 -15.51
N ALA A 469 18.12 1.37 -15.14
CA ALA A 469 17.65 0.35 -16.05
C ALA A 469 16.73 0.92 -17.16
N GLN A 470 15.83 1.85 -16.80
CA GLN A 470 14.97 2.50 -17.78
C GLN A 470 15.74 3.42 -18.72
N ARG A 471 16.72 4.16 -18.19
CA ARG A 471 17.61 4.99 -18.99
C ARG A 471 18.37 4.15 -20.03
N LEU A 472 18.99 3.04 -19.61
CA LEU A 472 19.68 2.13 -20.54
C LEU A 472 18.72 1.55 -21.60
N ARG A 473 17.47 1.27 -21.23
CA ARG A 473 16.44 0.82 -22.17
C ARG A 473 16.08 1.92 -23.19
N ARG A 474 15.94 3.16 -22.74
CA ARG A 474 15.72 4.35 -23.57
C ARG A 474 16.85 4.53 -24.59
N GLU A 475 18.09 4.51 -24.10
CA GLU A 475 19.30 4.65 -24.93
C GLU A 475 19.41 3.51 -25.96
N ARG A 476 19.15 2.27 -25.56
CA ARG A 476 19.20 1.10 -26.45
C ARG A 476 18.13 1.12 -27.54
N LEU A 477 16.92 1.59 -27.22
CA LEU A 477 15.79 1.56 -28.14
C LEU A 477 15.69 2.84 -28.99
N GLY A 478 16.37 3.92 -28.62
CA GLY A 478 16.29 5.20 -29.32
C GLY A 478 14.90 5.85 -29.26
N ARG A 479 14.11 5.52 -28.24
CA ARG A 479 12.70 5.94 -28.10
C ARG A 479 12.46 6.57 -26.74
N PRO A 480 11.56 7.57 -26.62
CA PRO A 480 11.18 8.17 -25.34
C PRO A 480 10.67 7.11 -24.34
N LEU A 481 10.96 7.31 -23.06
CA LEU A 481 10.59 6.36 -22.00
C LEU A 481 9.07 6.26 -21.87
N GLU A 482 8.39 7.40 -21.97
CA GLU A 482 6.94 7.55 -21.88
C GLU A 482 6.24 6.69 -22.93
N GLN A 483 6.76 6.69 -24.16
CA GLN A 483 6.25 5.85 -25.24
C GLN A 483 6.41 4.36 -24.94
N LEU A 484 7.57 3.96 -24.40
CA LEU A 484 7.82 2.56 -24.04
C LEU A 484 6.94 2.10 -22.87
N GLN A 485 6.68 2.98 -21.91
CA GLN A 485 5.78 2.74 -20.78
C GLN A 485 4.34 2.60 -21.26
N GLU A 486 3.89 3.49 -22.14
CA GLU A 486 2.54 3.45 -22.70
C GLU A 486 2.29 2.16 -23.49
N GLU A 487 3.26 1.73 -24.31
CA GLU A 487 3.17 0.46 -25.03
C GLU A 487 3.19 -0.76 -24.10
N GLN A 488 4.00 -0.73 -23.04
CA GLN A 488 4.01 -1.80 -22.06
C GLN A 488 2.67 -1.89 -21.34
N PHE A 489 2.13 -0.73 -20.94
CA PHE A 489 0.84 -0.64 -20.29
C PHE A 489 -0.28 -1.18 -21.21
N ALA A 490 -0.28 -0.82 -22.49
CA ALA A 490 -1.24 -1.35 -23.45
C ALA A 490 -1.18 -2.89 -23.53
N ARG A 491 0.03 -3.46 -23.69
CA ARG A 491 0.23 -4.93 -23.69
C ARG A 491 -0.23 -5.59 -22.39
N ASP A 492 -0.03 -4.94 -21.25
CA ASP A 492 -0.46 -5.47 -19.96
C ASP A 492 -2.00 -5.50 -19.86
N MET A 493 -2.69 -4.49 -20.39
CA MET A 493 -4.16 -4.45 -20.40
C MET A 493 -4.75 -5.49 -21.37
N GLU A 494 -4.12 -5.71 -22.52
CA GLU A 494 -4.48 -6.83 -23.42
C GLU A 494 -4.36 -8.18 -22.70
N ARG A 495 -3.27 -8.39 -21.95
CA ARG A 495 -3.06 -9.62 -21.15
C ARG A 495 -4.13 -9.78 -20.07
N VAL A 496 -4.48 -8.70 -19.37
CA VAL A 496 -5.56 -8.68 -18.37
C VAL A 496 -6.89 -9.06 -19.00
N ALA A 497 -7.27 -8.41 -20.10
CA ALA A 497 -8.50 -8.69 -20.83
C ALA A 497 -8.56 -10.13 -21.36
N ALA A 498 -7.47 -10.62 -21.94
CA ALA A 498 -7.38 -12.01 -22.40
C ALA A 498 -7.54 -13.01 -21.24
N SER A 499 -7.00 -12.70 -20.06
CA SER A 499 -7.06 -13.58 -18.89
C SER A 499 -8.46 -13.68 -18.30
N ALA A 500 -9.19 -12.56 -18.24
CA ALA A 500 -10.60 -12.52 -17.85
C ALA A 500 -11.48 -13.30 -18.85
N ARG A 501 -11.30 -13.03 -20.16
CA ARG A 501 -12.05 -13.70 -21.24
C ARG A 501 -11.86 -15.22 -21.23
N ARG A 502 -10.64 -15.72 -21.04
CA ARG A 502 -10.36 -17.17 -20.94
C ARG A 502 -11.13 -17.87 -19.81
N ARG A 503 -11.55 -17.12 -18.79
CA ARG A 503 -12.28 -17.63 -17.62
C ARG A 503 -13.75 -17.23 -17.61
N SER A 504 -14.24 -16.64 -18.71
CA SER A 504 -15.61 -16.13 -18.83
C SER A 504 -16.00 -15.16 -17.70
N ALA A 505 -15.03 -14.43 -17.15
CA ALA A 505 -15.29 -13.37 -16.19
C ALA A 505 -15.51 -12.06 -16.96
N ALA A 506 -16.62 -11.36 -16.68
CA ALA A 506 -16.83 -10.03 -17.22
C ALA A 506 -15.74 -9.08 -16.69
N LEU A 507 -15.26 -8.15 -17.52
CA LEU A 507 -14.19 -7.23 -17.15
C LEU A 507 -14.68 -5.80 -17.33
N ILE A 508 -14.64 -5.02 -16.25
CA ILE A 508 -14.86 -3.58 -16.23
C ILE A 508 -13.51 -2.90 -16.02
N LEU A 509 -13.14 -2.01 -16.94
CA LEU A 509 -11.97 -1.14 -16.79
C LEU A 509 -12.41 0.24 -16.31
N SER A 510 -11.57 0.97 -15.58
CA SER A 510 -11.93 2.25 -14.97
C SER A 510 -10.83 3.32 -15.14
N SER A 511 -11.25 4.57 -15.33
CA SER A 511 -10.41 5.75 -15.05
C SER A 511 -10.43 6.10 -13.56
N TYR A 512 -9.54 7.01 -13.17
CA TYR A 512 -9.53 7.65 -11.86
C TYR A 512 -10.43 8.88 -11.89
N PRO A 513 -10.87 9.38 -10.72
CA PRO A 513 -11.64 10.62 -10.63
C PRO A 513 -11.02 11.83 -11.32
N GLU A 514 -9.69 11.87 -11.41
CA GLU A 514 -8.94 13.04 -11.88
C GLU A 514 -8.07 12.78 -13.11
N GLU A 515 -7.86 11.52 -13.45
CA GLU A 515 -6.93 11.14 -14.50
C GLU A 515 -7.42 9.91 -15.26
N GLU A 516 -7.18 9.95 -16.56
CA GLU A 516 -7.42 8.84 -17.46
C GLU A 516 -6.09 8.38 -18.06
N TYR A 517 -5.90 7.06 -18.13
CA TYR A 517 -4.77 6.47 -18.82
C TYR A 517 -5.22 5.88 -20.16
N GLY A 518 -4.73 6.45 -21.25
CA GLY A 518 -5.07 6.06 -22.63
C GLY A 518 -5.00 4.56 -22.91
N PRO A 519 -3.96 3.81 -22.45
CA PRO A 519 -3.90 2.36 -22.60
C PRO A 519 -5.09 1.60 -22.00
N VAL A 520 -5.66 2.07 -20.87
CA VAL A 520 -6.81 1.43 -20.22
C VAL A 520 -8.08 1.67 -21.04
N ARG A 521 -8.30 2.92 -21.50
CA ARG A 521 -9.44 3.25 -22.37
C ARG A 521 -9.38 2.48 -23.68
N ARG A 522 -8.23 2.50 -24.37
CA ARG A 522 -8.04 1.76 -25.64
C ARG A 522 -8.34 0.27 -25.47
N ALA A 523 -7.82 -0.36 -24.41
CA ALA A 523 -8.09 -1.77 -24.13
C ALA A 523 -9.58 -2.05 -23.88
N ALA A 524 -10.31 -1.10 -23.28
CA ALA A 524 -11.76 -1.22 -23.10
C ALA A 524 -12.49 -1.14 -24.45
N GLU A 525 -12.17 -0.12 -25.25
CA GLU A 525 -12.78 0.13 -26.55
C GLU A 525 -12.52 -1.00 -27.55
N GLU A 526 -11.26 -1.40 -27.73
CA GLU A 526 -10.85 -2.49 -28.62
C GLU A 526 -11.39 -3.85 -28.16
N GLY A 527 -11.53 -4.03 -26.84
CA GLY A 527 -12.06 -5.24 -26.25
C GLY A 527 -13.59 -5.33 -26.21
N GLY A 528 -14.30 -4.25 -26.56
CA GLY A 528 -15.74 -4.13 -26.36
C GLY A 528 -16.15 -4.29 -24.89
N LEU A 529 -15.29 -3.85 -23.96
CA LEU A 529 -15.47 -4.00 -22.52
C LEU A 529 -16.19 -2.78 -21.93
N PRO A 530 -17.03 -2.96 -20.91
CA PRO A 530 -17.53 -1.83 -20.12
C PRO A 530 -16.38 -0.97 -19.56
N TYR A 531 -16.54 0.35 -19.68
CA TYR A 531 -15.59 1.32 -19.18
C TYR A 531 -16.27 2.28 -18.20
N ALA A 532 -15.76 2.35 -16.97
CA ALA A 532 -16.22 3.29 -15.96
C ALA A 532 -15.42 4.59 -16.09
N ASP A 533 -16.01 5.58 -16.75
CA ASP A 533 -15.38 6.87 -16.99
C ASP A 533 -15.62 7.84 -15.82
N MET A 534 -14.76 7.77 -14.82
CA MET A 534 -14.87 8.56 -13.59
C MET A 534 -14.59 10.04 -13.80
N LEU A 535 -13.72 10.41 -14.74
CA LEU A 535 -13.32 11.80 -14.94
C LEU A 535 -14.49 12.76 -15.25
N PRO A 536 -15.33 12.52 -16.29
CA PRO A 536 -16.49 13.36 -16.55
C PRO A 536 -17.56 13.21 -15.47
N LEU A 537 -17.72 12.02 -14.89
CA LEU A 537 -18.68 11.77 -13.81
C LEU A 537 -18.40 12.64 -12.59
N PHE A 538 -17.14 12.69 -12.15
CA PHE A 538 -16.72 13.48 -11.00
C PHE A 538 -16.78 14.98 -11.27
N ARG A 539 -16.40 15.43 -12.47
CA ARG A 539 -16.53 16.84 -12.88
C ARG A 539 -17.99 17.31 -12.90
N ALA A 540 -18.92 16.43 -13.24
CA ALA A 540 -20.35 16.75 -13.19
C ALA A 540 -20.90 16.77 -11.75
N ARG A 541 -20.34 15.93 -10.86
CA ARG A 541 -20.86 15.72 -9.51
C ARG A 541 -20.29 16.70 -8.48
N PHE A 542 -19.05 17.13 -8.67
CA PHE A 542 -18.30 17.94 -7.71
C PHE A 542 -17.74 19.18 -8.39
N LYS A 543 -17.81 20.32 -7.69
CA LYS A 543 -17.24 21.59 -8.17
C LYS A 543 -15.78 21.71 -7.78
N HIS A 544 -15.40 21.15 -6.64
CA HIS A 544 -14.06 21.23 -6.08
C HIS A 544 -13.51 19.86 -5.69
N ARG A 545 -12.18 19.71 -5.79
CA ARG A 545 -11.47 18.44 -5.58
C ARG A 545 -11.58 17.93 -4.14
N ASP A 546 -11.56 18.84 -3.17
CA ASP A 546 -11.69 18.60 -1.75
C ASP A 546 -13.06 18.00 -1.36
N GLU A 547 -14.07 18.12 -2.23
CA GLU A 547 -15.36 17.47 -1.98
C GLU A 547 -15.28 15.94 -2.08
N PHE A 548 -14.35 15.41 -2.87
CA PHE A 548 -14.29 13.99 -3.20
C PHE A 548 -12.92 13.34 -2.99
N LEU A 549 -11.84 14.10 -2.77
CA LEU A 549 -10.54 13.58 -2.40
C LEU A 549 -10.34 13.59 -0.88
N ALA A 550 -9.53 12.66 -0.40
CA ALA A 550 -9.00 12.66 0.95
C ALA A 550 -7.93 13.77 1.11
N PRO A 551 -7.52 14.09 2.35
CA PRO A 551 -6.46 15.09 2.59
C PRO A 551 -5.13 14.79 1.90
N ASP A 552 -4.85 13.54 1.53
CA ASP A 552 -3.66 13.19 0.74
C ASP A 552 -3.72 13.63 -0.73
N ARG A 553 -4.89 14.11 -1.20
CA ARG A 553 -5.17 14.60 -2.56
C ARG A 553 -4.91 13.58 -3.66
N CYS A 554 -4.74 12.33 -3.31
CA CYS A 554 -4.46 11.22 -4.21
C CYS A 554 -5.62 10.25 -4.21
N HIS A 555 -6.13 9.91 -3.03
CA HIS A 555 -7.21 8.94 -2.87
C HIS A 555 -8.56 9.64 -2.76
N PRO A 556 -9.64 9.03 -3.26
CA PRO A 556 -10.99 9.48 -2.97
C PRO A 556 -11.27 9.42 -1.45
N ASN A 557 -12.04 10.38 -0.95
CA ASN A 557 -12.66 10.27 0.36
C ASN A 557 -13.90 9.37 0.29
N ALA A 558 -14.62 9.21 1.42
CA ALA A 558 -15.82 8.39 1.47
C ALA A 558 -16.90 8.79 0.43
N LYS A 559 -17.07 10.10 0.15
CA LYS A 559 -18.03 10.57 -0.87
C LYS A 559 -17.56 10.25 -2.28
N GLY A 560 -16.27 10.42 -2.57
CA GLY A 560 -15.69 10.05 -3.86
C GLY A 560 -15.85 8.55 -4.13
N PHE A 561 -15.48 7.70 -3.17
CA PHE A 561 -15.66 6.25 -3.29
C PHE A 561 -17.14 5.84 -3.42
N ALA A 562 -18.08 6.60 -2.85
CA ALA A 562 -19.51 6.34 -3.03
C ALA A 562 -19.95 6.52 -4.49
N VAL A 563 -19.47 7.58 -5.15
CA VAL A 563 -19.76 7.84 -6.57
C VAL A 563 -19.14 6.77 -7.47
N MET A 564 -17.93 6.29 -7.15
CA MET A 564 -17.32 5.17 -7.87
C MET A 564 -18.15 3.88 -7.71
N ALA A 565 -18.56 3.56 -6.48
CA ALA A 565 -19.37 2.39 -6.20
C ALA A 565 -20.75 2.46 -6.90
N GLU A 566 -21.36 3.64 -7.00
CA GLU A 566 -22.58 3.89 -7.77
C GLU A 566 -22.41 3.54 -9.25
N GLU A 567 -21.33 4.02 -9.85
CA GLU A 567 -21.07 3.78 -11.27
C GLU A 567 -20.73 2.32 -11.55
N TYR A 568 -19.93 1.68 -10.68
CA TYR A 568 -19.66 0.26 -10.80
C TYR A 568 -20.93 -0.59 -10.62
N GLU A 569 -21.79 -0.27 -9.65
CA GLU A 569 -23.08 -0.93 -9.51
C GLU A 569 -23.92 -0.82 -10.79
N ARG A 570 -24.00 0.37 -11.39
CA ARG A 570 -24.73 0.60 -12.65
C ARG A 570 -24.20 -0.29 -13.78
N LEU A 571 -22.89 -0.36 -13.94
CA LEU A 571 -22.24 -1.18 -14.97
C LEU A 571 -22.42 -2.68 -14.70
N LEU A 572 -22.29 -3.12 -13.46
CA LEU A 572 -22.49 -4.52 -13.06
C LEU A 572 -23.93 -4.98 -13.34
N ARG A 573 -24.93 -4.15 -13.05
CA ARG A 573 -26.35 -4.46 -13.34
C ARG A 573 -26.67 -4.58 -14.83
N ALA A 574 -25.83 -4.01 -15.69
CA ALA A 574 -25.95 -4.11 -17.14
C ALA A 574 -25.25 -5.36 -17.70
N LEU A 575 -24.48 -6.10 -16.88
CA LEU A 575 -23.82 -7.33 -17.33
C LEU A 575 -24.82 -8.50 -17.45
N PRO A 576 -24.67 -9.35 -18.47
CA PRO A 576 -25.45 -10.58 -18.58
C PRO A 576 -25.26 -11.47 -17.35
N GLY A 577 -26.37 -11.99 -16.82
CA GLY A 577 -26.35 -12.90 -15.67
C GLY A 577 -26.22 -12.23 -14.30
N PHE A 578 -26.16 -10.89 -14.22
CA PHE A 578 -26.19 -10.20 -12.94
C PHE A 578 -27.54 -10.40 -12.21
N PRO A 579 -27.57 -10.72 -10.90
CA PRO A 579 -28.81 -10.90 -10.15
C PRO A 579 -29.71 -9.66 -10.20
N GLY A 580 -30.93 -9.81 -10.73
CA GLY A 580 -31.90 -8.72 -10.86
C GLY A 580 -31.60 -7.74 -12.01
N GLY A 581 -30.68 -8.08 -12.93
CA GLY A 581 -30.49 -7.36 -14.18
C GLY A 581 -31.66 -7.52 -15.15
N LYS A 582 -31.85 -6.56 -16.06
CA LYS A 582 -32.81 -6.70 -17.15
C LYS A 582 -32.27 -7.75 -18.14
N THR A 583 -32.98 -8.86 -18.29
CA THR A 583 -32.69 -9.90 -19.31
C THR A 583 -33.00 -9.41 -20.70
#